data_AF-A0A2J6XJ27-F1
#
_entry.id   AF-A0A2J6XJ27-F1
#
_cell.length_a   1.000
_cell.length_b   1.000
_cell.length_c   1.000
_cell.angle_alpha   90.00
_cell.angle_beta   90.00
_cell.angle_gamma   90.00
#
_symmetry.space_group_name_H-M   'P 1'
#
loop_
_entity.id
_entity.type
_entity.pdbx_description
1 polymer ?
#
loop_
_entity_poly.entity_id
_entity_poly.type
_entity_poly.pdbx_seq_one_letter_code
_entity_poly.pdbx_strand_id
1 'polypeptide(L)'
;MMVKQYILVPIAIFVFCLILLGLVYPLIIRGFSLAFKNKADGSPIIINKTIIGSYLISGYINNSAFFWPNYNISFAFGYDPYITINQALSQINRISNSTGISKQFLKELIYKNSYQIEEENLFLFSPGQRIVNVMELNEILIKTYPNIYSKFLGEK
;
A
#
# COMPACT_ATOMS: atom_id res chain seq x y z
N MET A 1 -33.58 45.28 18.33
CA MET A 1 -32.25 44.84 18.82
C MET A 1 -32.12 43.31 18.94
N MET A 2 -33.22 42.56 19.11
CA MET A 2 -33.16 41.10 19.30
C MET A 2 -32.80 40.29 18.03
N VAL A 3 -33.28 40.67 16.83
CA VAL A 3 -33.05 39.92 15.57
C VAL A 3 -31.57 39.88 15.13
N LYS A 4 -30.82 40.97 15.33
CA LYS A 4 -29.38 41.00 15.04
C LYS A 4 -28.63 39.94 15.87
N GLN A 5 -29.03 39.74 17.13
CA GLN A 5 -28.39 38.79 18.05
C GLN A 5 -28.63 37.33 17.62
N TYR A 6 -29.83 37.01 17.11
CA TYR A 6 -30.16 35.67 16.59
C TYR A 6 -29.45 35.30 15.28
N ILE A 7 -28.91 36.27 14.54
CA ILE A 7 -28.24 36.03 13.25
C ILE A 7 -26.71 36.14 13.39
N LEU A 8 -26.21 37.11 14.15
CA LEU A 8 -24.76 37.31 14.33
C LEU A 8 -24.09 36.15 15.07
N VAL A 9 -24.72 35.60 16.11
CA VAL A 9 -24.12 34.50 16.91
C VAL A 9 -23.96 33.21 16.09
N PRO A 10 -24.98 32.72 15.35
CA PRO A 10 -24.80 31.56 14.48
C PRO A 10 -23.77 31.77 13.38
N ILE A 11 -23.71 32.97 12.78
CA ILE A 11 -22.69 33.28 11.76
C ILE A 11 -21.29 33.25 12.35
N ALA A 12 -21.08 33.82 13.54
CA ALA A 12 -19.80 33.81 14.21
C ALA A 12 -19.37 32.37 14.56
N ILE A 13 -20.28 31.55 15.08
CA ILE A 13 -20.03 30.13 15.36
C ILE A 13 -19.73 29.37 14.06
N PHE A 14 -20.49 29.63 12.98
CA PHE A 14 -20.25 29.00 11.68
C PHE A 14 -18.85 29.32 11.14
N VAL A 15 -18.45 30.60 11.16
CA VAL A 15 -17.12 31.03 10.71
C VAL A 15 -16.03 30.43 11.62
N PHE A 16 -16.25 30.43 12.93
CA PHE A 16 -15.34 29.81 13.89
C PHE A 16 -15.17 28.31 13.61
N CYS A 17 -16.27 27.57 13.43
CA CYS A 17 -16.25 26.15 13.09
C CYS A 17 -15.57 25.90 11.74
N LEU A 18 -15.82 26.75 10.73
CA LEU A 18 -15.18 26.64 9.42
C LEU A 18 -13.68 26.82 9.51
N ILE A 19 -13.20 27.80 10.28
CA ILE A 19 -11.75 28.01 10.49
C ILE A 19 -11.18 26.84 11.29
N LEU A 20 -11.84 26.43 12.37
CA LEU A 20 -11.34 25.40 13.26
C LEU A 20 -11.29 24.03 12.57
N LEU A 21 -12.34 23.62 11.87
CA LEU A 21 -12.43 22.31 11.22
C LEU A 21 -11.86 22.31 9.79
N GLY A 22 -11.91 23.43 9.09
CA GLY A 22 -11.45 23.54 7.70
C GLY A 22 -9.99 23.96 7.54
N LEU A 23 -9.40 24.66 8.52
CA LEU A 23 -8.01 25.10 8.46
C LEU A 23 -7.18 24.56 9.63
N VAL A 24 -7.60 24.81 10.86
CA VAL A 24 -6.81 24.44 12.05
C VAL A 24 -6.67 22.92 12.15
N TYR A 25 -7.76 22.18 12.01
CA TYR A 25 -7.74 20.72 12.10
C TYR A 25 -6.85 20.05 11.02
N PRO A 26 -6.97 20.34 9.71
CA PRO A 26 -6.10 19.73 8.70
C PRO A 26 -4.62 20.07 8.89
N LEU A 27 -4.30 21.29 9.34
CA LEU A 27 -2.92 21.69 9.61
C LEU A 27 -2.33 20.94 10.81
N ILE A 28 -3.10 20.74 11.87
CA ILE A 28 -2.67 19.94 13.03
C ILE A 28 -2.42 18.50 12.59
N ILE A 29 -3.36 17.87 11.88
CA ILE A 29 -3.22 16.49 11.40
C ILE A 29 -2.04 16.34 10.45
N ARG A 30 -1.83 17.28 9.53
CA ARG A 30 -0.67 17.31 8.64
C ARG A 30 0.65 17.51 9.40
N GLY A 31 0.66 18.35 10.42
CA GLY A 31 1.84 18.52 11.28
C GLY A 31 2.17 17.22 12.01
N PHE A 32 1.16 16.54 12.55
CA PHE A 32 1.32 15.26 13.21
C PHE A 32 1.77 14.15 12.24
N SER A 33 1.33 14.21 10.98
CA SER A 33 1.69 13.22 9.97
C SER A 33 3.19 13.20 9.64
N LEU A 34 3.92 14.30 9.89
CA LEU A 34 5.37 14.36 9.74
C LEU A 34 6.12 13.39 10.66
N ALA A 35 5.51 12.99 11.79
CA ALA A 35 6.08 11.97 12.67
C ALA A 35 6.04 10.55 12.06
N PHE A 36 5.18 10.34 11.06
CA PHE A 36 5.01 9.04 10.39
C PHE A 36 5.60 9.09 8.99
N LYS A 37 6.88 8.71 8.89
CA LYS A 37 7.61 8.68 7.62
C LYS A 37 6.87 7.83 6.58
N ASN A 38 6.63 8.41 5.40
CA ASN A 38 6.05 7.81 4.19
C ASN A 38 4.60 7.27 4.29
N LYS A 39 4.01 7.11 5.50
CA LYS A 39 2.61 6.66 5.67
C LYS A 39 1.61 7.72 5.19
N ALA A 40 1.93 9.00 5.38
CA ALA A 40 1.08 10.12 5.00
C ALA A 40 1.14 10.45 3.50
N ASP A 41 2.23 10.05 2.83
CA ASP A 41 2.46 10.31 1.40
C ASP A 41 1.89 9.21 0.50
N GLY A 42 1.06 8.32 1.05
CA GLY A 42 0.45 7.20 0.34
C GLY A 42 1.36 5.98 0.19
N SER A 43 2.44 5.89 0.96
CA SER A 43 3.36 4.73 1.00
C SER A 43 3.85 4.31 -0.41
N PRO A 44 4.55 5.20 -1.14
CA PRO A 44 4.97 4.94 -2.51
C PRO A 44 6.12 3.93 -2.60
N ILE A 45 6.12 3.15 -3.67
CA ILE A 45 7.20 2.22 -4.02
C ILE A 45 8.08 2.88 -5.08
N ILE A 46 9.35 3.08 -4.73
CA ILE A 46 10.32 3.82 -5.54
C ILE A 46 11.38 2.85 -6.05
N ILE A 47 11.43 2.68 -7.37
CA ILE A 47 12.40 1.82 -8.05
C ILE A 47 13.15 2.68 -9.07
N ASN A 48 14.48 2.67 -9.04
CA ASN A 48 15.32 3.47 -9.94
C ASN A 48 14.95 4.96 -10.00
N LYS A 49 14.59 5.57 -8.85
CA LYS A 49 14.11 6.97 -8.71
C LYS A 49 12.77 7.25 -9.42
N THR A 50 12.05 6.23 -9.88
CA THR A 50 10.70 6.35 -10.45
C THR A 50 9.68 5.75 -9.50
N ILE A 51 8.52 6.39 -9.37
CA ILE A 51 7.40 5.90 -8.57
C ILE A 51 6.61 4.93 -9.45
N ILE A 52 6.60 3.65 -9.09
CA ILE A 52 5.92 2.60 -9.87
C ILE A 52 4.54 2.28 -9.29
N GLY A 53 4.31 2.57 -8.01
CA GLY A 53 3.03 2.33 -7.34
C GLY A 53 3.10 2.64 -5.85
N SER A 54 2.25 1.98 -5.06
CA SER A 54 2.25 2.08 -3.59
C SER A 54 2.09 0.71 -2.94
N TYR A 55 2.43 0.62 -1.65
CA TYR A 55 2.17 -0.59 -0.86
C TYR A 55 0.68 -0.84 -0.63
N LEU A 56 -0.17 0.19 -0.77
CA LEU A 56 -1.60 0.12 -0.47
C LEU A 56 -2.49 -0.15 -1.69
N ILE A 57 -1.98 0.11 -2.90
CA ILE A 57 -2.74 -0.04 -4.15
C ILE A 57 -1.84 -0.73 -5.17
N SER A 58 -2.30 -1.87 -5.67
CA SER A 58 -1.62 -2.59 -6.74
C SER A 58 -2.11 -2.14 -8.12
N GLY A 59 -1.18 -2.08 -9.08
CA GLY A 59 -1.50 -1.93 -10.49
C GLY A 59 -1.83 -3.27 -11.15
N TYR A 60 -2.22 -3.23 -12.42
CA TYR A 60 -2.35 -4.46 -13.21
C TYR A 60 -0.97 -5.04 -13.52
N ILE A 61 -0.68 -6.27 -13.07
CA ILE A 61 0.61 -6.96 -13.24
C ILE A 61 0.37 -8.29 -13.97
N ASN A 62 0.63 -8.33 -15.28
CA ASN A 62 0.39 -9.53 -16.10
C ASN A 62 1.65 -10.34 -16.44
N ASN A 63 2.82 -9.95 -15.93
CA ASN A 63 4.08 -10.58 -16.31
C ASN A 63 4.39 -11.80 -15.42
N SER A 64 4.81 -12.90 -16.03
CA SER A 64 5.05 -14.19 -15.37
C SER A 64 6.24 -14.18 -14.39
N ALA A 65 7.09 -13.16 -14.42
CA ALA A 65 8.19 -12.97 -13.50
C ALA A 65 7.77 -12.39 -12.13
N PHE A 66 6.57 -11.82 -12.01
CA PHE A 66 6.12 -11.13 -10.79
C PHE A 66 5.03 -11.90 -10.05
N PHE A 67 4.89 -11.62 -8.76
CA PHE A 67 3.69 -11.95 -8.01
C PHE A 67 2.51 -11.12 -8.49
N TRP A 68 1.36 -11.76 -8.61
CA TRP A 68 0.12 -11.16 -9.06
C TRP A 68 -0.81 -10.89 -7.88
N PRO A 69 -1.42 -9.70 -7.84
CA PRO A 69 -2.45 -9.38 -6.86
C PRO A 69 -3.72 -10.19 -7.14
N ASN A 70 -4.66 -10.13 -6.21
CA ASN A 70 -5.96 -10.77 -6.42
C ASN A 70 -6.78 -9.98 -7.47
N TYR A 71 -7.06 -10.62 -8.61
CA TYR A 71 -7.90 -10.07 -9.67
C TYR A 71 -9.38 -10.37 -9.41
N ASN A 72 -9.92 -9.94 -8.28
CA ASN A 72 -11.37 -9.92 -8.11
C ASN A 72 -11.92 -8.70 -8.87
N ILE A 73 -12.54 -8.97 -10.03
CA ILE A 73 -13.09 -8.01 -11.01
C ILE A 73 -14.17 -7.06 -10.40
N SER A 74 -14.53 -7.23 -9.13
CA SER A 74 -15.61 -6.50 -8.47
C SER A 74 -15.19 -5.20 -7.77
N PHE A 75 -13.91 -4.82 -7.76
CA PHE A 75 -13.48 -3.57 -7.11
C PHE A 75 -13.38 -2.42 -8.13
N ALA A 76 -14.34 -1.51 -8.08
CA ALA A 76 -14.33 -0.24 -8.83
C ALA A 76 -13.19 0.73 -8.40
N PHE A 77 -12.28 0.31 -7.50
CA PHE A 77 -11.32 1.16 -6.79
C PHE A 77 -9.83 0.76 -6.94
N GLY A 78 -9.51 -0.24 -7.78
CA GLY A 78 -8.12 -0.71 -8.00
C GLY A 78 -7.88 -2.14 -7.51
N TYR A 79 -6.66 -2.66 -7.72
CA TYR A 79 -6.29 -4.02 -7.34
C TYR A 79 -5.76 -4.05 -5.89
N ASP A 80 -6.26 -4.99 -5.09
CA ASP A 80 -5.80 -5.22 -3.72
C ASP A 80 -4.41 -5.88 -3.74
N PRO A 81 -3.36 -5.23 -3.17
CA PRO A 81 -2.03 -5.82 -3.10
C PRO A 81 -1.94 -7.00 -2.13
N TYR A 82 -2.92 -7.22 -1.26
CA TYR A 82 -2.91 -8.28 -0.26
C TYR A 82 -3.51 -9.58 -0.80
N ILE A 83 -2.78 -10.68 -0.63
CA ILE A 83 -3.25 -12.03 -0.95
C ILE A 83 -2.96 -12.99 0.20
N THR A 84 -3.64 -14.13 0.22
CA THR A 84 -3.34 -15.18 1.20
C THR A 84 -1.99 -15.84 0.90
N ILE A 85 -1.34 -16.42 1.93
CA ILE A 85 -0.11 -17.19 1.75
C ILE A 85 -0.27 -18.27 0.67
N ASN A 86 -1.37 -19.03 0.68
CA ASN A 86 -1.61 -20.11 -0.27
C ASN A 86 -1.69 -19.61 -1.73
N GLN A 87 -2.30 -18.44 -1.94
CA GLN A 87 -2.34 -17.80 -3.26
C GLN A 87 -0.94 -17.32 -3.71
N ALA A 88 -0.08 -16.90 -2.79
CA ALA A 88 1.29 -16.55 -3.12
C ALA A 88 2.13 -17.80 -3.44
N LEU A 89 2.00 -18.86 -2.64
CA LEU A 89 2.70 -20.12 -2.82
C LEU A 89 2.38 -20.78 -4.17
N SER A 90 1.13 -20.70 -4.65
CA SER A 90 0.73 -21.27 -5.94
C SER A 90 1.45 -20.61 -7.14
N GLN A 91 1.92 -19.37 -6.97
CA GLN A 91 2.61 -18.61 -8.03
C GLN A 91 4.11 -18.91 -8.11
N ILE A 92 4.70 -19.55 -7.08
CA ILE A 92 6.14 -19.82 -7.00
C ILE A 92 6.65 -20.56 -8.23
N ASN A 93 5.93 -21.59 -8.70
CA ASN A 93 6.36 -22.39 -9.85
C ASN A 93 6.49 -21.53 -11.11
N ARG A 94 5.50 -20.66 -11.37
CA ARG A 94 5.49 -19.75 -12.52
C ARG A 94 6.68 -18.78 -12.47
N ILE A 95 6.88 -18.16 -11.31
CA ILE A 95 7.93 -17.14 -11.12
C ILE A 95 9.32 -17.78 -11.22
N SER A 96 9.52 -18.91 -10.53
CA SER A 96 10.79 -19.65 -10.54
C SER A 96 11.16 -20.08 -11.95
N ASN A 97 10.21 -20.61 -12.73
CA ASN A 97 10.46 -21.02 -14.11
C ASN A 97 10.79 -19.82 -15.03
N SER A 98 10.17 -18.65 -14.80
CA SER A 98 10.40 -17.46 -15.64
C SER A 98 11.69 -16.72 -15.30
N THR A 99 12.11 -16.74 -14.03
CA THR A 99 13.22 -15.92 -13.51
C THR A 99 14.48 -16.73 -13.22
N GLY A 100 14.37 -18.05 -13.04
CA GLY A 100 15.45 -18.91 -12.54
C GLY A 100 15.69 -18.79 -11.03
N ILE A 101 14.90 -17.99 -10.31
CA ILE A 101 15.02 -17.84 -8.84
C ILE A 101 14.57 -19.13 -8.15
N SER A 102 15.28 -19.53 -7.09
CA SER A 102 14.98 -20.78 -6.38
C SER A 102 13.60 -20.72 -5.71
N LYS A 103 12.85 -21.83 -5.78
CA LYS A 103 11.54 -21.95 -5.14
C LYS A 103 11.63 -21.77 -3.61
N GLN A 104 12.74 -22.21 -3.03
CA GLN A 104 13.00 -22.08 -1.60
C GLN A 104 13.10 -20.61 -1.18
N PHE A 105 13.87 -19.80 -1.90
CA PHE A 105 13.98 -18.37 -1.63
C PHE A 105 12.62 -17.67 -1.73
N LEU A 106 11.84 -17.97 -2.77
CA LEU A 106 10.50 -17.38 -2.94
C LEU A 106 9.56 -17.74 -1.79
N LYS A 107 9.62 -18.99 -1.31
CA LYS A 107 8.84 -19.44 -0.16
C LYS A 107 9.24 -18.70 1.12
N GLU A 108 10.54 -18.56 1.38
CA GLU A 108 11.07 -17.82 2.54
C GLU A 108 10.65 -16.35 2.50
N LEU A 109 10.73 -15.72 1.33
CA LEU A 109 10.32 -14.34 1.14
C LEU A 109 8.84 -14.11 1.50
N ILE A 110 7.95 -15.01 1.08
CA ILE A 110 6.50 -14.96 1.39
C ILE A 110 6.27 -15.03 2.90
N TYR A 111 6.89 -16.00 3.59
CA TYR A 111 6.70 -16.15 5.03
C TYR A 111 7.29 -14.99 5.82
N LYS A 112 8.45 -14.47 5.42
CA LYS A 112 9.07 -13.31 6.05
C LYS A 112 8.14 -12.09 5.96
N ASN A 113 7.58 -11.83 4.78
CA ASN A 113 6.64 -10.73 4.58
C ASN A 113 5.37 -10.89 5.41
N SER A 114 4.79 -12.10 5.45
CA SER A 114 3.61 -12.37 6.28
C SER A 114 3.88 -12.13 7.76
N TYR A 115 5.05 -12.51 8.25
CA TYR A 115 5.42 -12.33 9.65
C TYR A 115 5.60 -10.84 9.98
N GLN A 116 6.23 -10.08 9.10
CA GLN A 116 6.38 -8.62 9.26
C GLN A 116 5.01 -7.92 9.32
N ILE A 117 4.08 -8.27 8.43
CA ILE A 117 2.73 -7.71 8.45
C ILE A 117 1.97 -8.10 9.72
N GLU A 118 2.14 -9.33 10.22
CA GLU A 118 1.54 -9.79 11.47
C GLU A 118 2.08 -9.02 12.70
N GLU A 119 3.36 -8.66 12.71
CA GLU A 119 3.96 -7.82 13.77
C GLU A 119 3.52 -6.36 13.68
N GLU A 120 3.37 -5.81 12.46
CA GLU A 120 2.95 -4.43 12.25
C GLU A 120 1.45 -4.22 12.50
N ASN A 121 0.64 -5.23 12.21
CA ASN A 121 -0.78 -5.20 12.51
C ASN A 121 -0.99 -5.37 14.01
N LEU A 122 -1.65 -4.41 14.64
CA LEU A 122 -2.20 -4.66 15.97
C LEU A 122 -3.14 -5.87 15.84
N PHE A 123 -2.80 -6.95 16.54
CA PHE A 123 -3.55 -8.23 16.60
C PHE A 123 -5.07 -8.04 16.72
N LEU A 124 -5.51 -6.94 17.34
CA LEU A 124 -6.90 -6.55 17.51
C LEU A 124 -7.68 -6.32 16.20
N PHE A 125 -7.03 -5.82 15.15
CA PHE A 125 -7.72 -5.39 13.92
C PHE A 125 -7.71 -6.44 12.80
N SER A 126 -6.94 -7.52 12.95
CA SER A 126 -6.91 -8.64 11.97
C SER A 126 -6.44 -9.94 12.63
N PRO A 127 -7.22 -10.52 13.56
CA PRO A 127 -6.80 -11.71 14.30
C PRO A 127 -6.72 -12.93 13.37
N GLY A 128 -5.53 -13.54 13.30
CA GLY A 128 -5.31 -14.85 12.67
C GLY A 128 -5.32 -14.88 11.15
N GLN A 129 -5.45 -13.73 10.46
CA GLN A 129 -5.35 -13.67 9.01
C GLN A 129 -3.91 -13.40 8.57
N ARG A 130 -3.25 -14.46 8.11
CA ARG A 130 -1.92 -14.34 7.49
C ARG A 130 -2.04 -13.98 6.01
N ILE A 131 -1.71 -12.74 5.71
CA ILE A 131 -1.70 -12.16 4.37
C ILE A 131 -0.27 -11.78 3.98
N VAL A 132 -0.06 -11.56 2.70
CA VAL A 132 1.19 -11.05 2.14
C VAL A 132 0.92 -9.90 1.19
N ASN A 133 1.83 -8.94 1.14
CA ASN A 133 1.77 -7.80 0.24
C ASN A 133 2.54 -8.08 -1.05
N VAL A 134 1.83 -8.25 -2.15
CA VAL A 134 2.40 -8.55 -3.47
C VAL A 134 3.36 -7.48 -3.96
N MET A 135 3.04 -6.21 -3.70
CA MET A 135 3.84 -5.09 -4.16
C MET A 135 5.19 -5.04 -3.44
N GLU A 136 5.19 -5.34 -2.14
CA GLU A 136 6.40 -5.43 -1.34
C GLU A 136 7.27 -6.63 -1.77
N LEU A 137 6.67 -7.81 -2.00
CA LEU A 137 7.38 -8.98 -2.52
C LEU A 137 8.09 -8.66 -3.85
N ASN A 138 7.36 -8.02 -4.77
CA ASN A 138 7.90 -7.63 -6.08
C ASN A 138 9.00 -6.57 -5.97
N GLU A 139 8.85 -5.59 -5.09
CA GLU A 139 9.90 -4.59 -4.84
C GLU A 139 11.19 -5.25 -4.33
N ILE A 140 11.08 -6.18 -3.37
CA ILE A 140 12.23 -6.91 -2.84
C ILE A 140 12.90 -7.70 -3.96
N LEU A 141 12.12 -8.41 -4.78
CA LEU A 141 12.65 -9.17 -5.91
C LEU A 141 13.43 -8.30 -6.91
N ILE A 142 12.89 -7.13 -7.26
CA ILE A 142 13.56 -6.18 -8.16
C ILE A 142 14.87 -5.67 -7.54
N LYS A 143 14.87 -5.31 -6.25
CA LYS A 143 16.06 -4.83 -5.54
C LYS A 143 17.13 -5.91 -5.38
N THR A 144 16.73 -7.16 -5.13
CA THR A 144 17.66 -8.28 -4.95
C THR A 144 18.23 -8.79 -6.28
N TYR A 145 17.42 -8.81 -7.35
CA TYR A 145 17.82 -9.34 -8.66
C TYR A 145 17.66 -8.32 -9.80
N PRO A 146 18.36 -7.17 -9.76
CA PRO A 146 18.20 -6.11 -10.74
C PRO A 146 18.50 -6.57 -12.18
N ASN A 147 19.47 -7.48 -12.36
CA ASN A 147 19.84 -8.02 -13.67
C ASN A 147 18.74 -8.91 -14.29
N ILE A 148 17.95 -9.59 -13.46
CA ILE A 148 16.84 -10.42 -13.92
C ILE A 148 15.65 -9.52 -14.25
N TYR A 149 15.30 -8.62 -13.33
CA TYR A 149 14.11 -7.78 -13.45
C TYR A 149 14.25 -6.61 -14.43
N SER A 150 15.47 -6.15 -14.73
CA SER A 150 15.69 -5.14 -15.79
C SER A 150 15.12 -5.58 -17.15
N LYS A 151 15.17 -6.89 -17.47
CA LYS A 151 14.59 -7.46 -18.70
C LYS A 151 13.06 -7.39 -18.72
N PHE A 152 12.43 -7.38 -17.56
CA PHE A 152 10.98 -7.42 -17.39
C PHE A 152 10.37 -6.03 -17.12
N LEU A 153 11.22 -5.08 -16.72
CA LEU A 153 10.85 -3.68 -16.45
C LEU A 153 11.04 -2.77 -17.68
N GLY A 154 11.60 -3.27 -18.77
CA GLY A 154 11.89 -2.50 -19.99
C GLY A 154 11.13 -3.00 -21.21
N GLU A 155 10.07 -2.29 -21.58
CA GLU A 155 9.95 -1.57 -22.86
C GLU A 155 9.14 -0.30 -22.61
N LYS A 156 9.82 0.85 -22.59
CA LYS A 156 9.31 2.10 -23.17
C LYS A 156 10.37 2.59 -24.14
#